data_AF-A0A4Q4U776-F1
#
_entry.id   AF-A0A4Q4U776-F1
#
_cell.length_a   1.000
_cell.length_b   1.000
_cell.length_c   1.000
_cell.angle_alpha   90.00
_cell.angle_beta   90.00
_cell.angle_gamma   90.00
#
_symmetry.space_group_name_H-M   'P 1'
#
loop_
_entity.id
_entity.type
_entity.pdbx_description
1 polymer ?
#
loop_
_entity_poly.entity_id
_entity_poly.type
_entity_poly.pdbx_seq_one_letter_code
_entity_poly.pdbx_strand_id
1 'polypeptide(L)'
;MLRSLAFQLYKFGFDSAKEPNSLFRSHRNGRDQPGIKALFNYFYAMARIPTKMYIVLDTLDECTTRTELLWWTRSFVSSSEFAHVQLIATGRPEAAFLREPPSVFGESNCVSLDKECIDADIRSYIISRLEESPEFQKWASFLSVLQQIPDEIGGRPDGMFRWAAYQLNNLEACLGCEGYRSRSQIHPTRRKGKAIRLLQFLVHAKRPLTLPEAGGRDNRPD
;
A
#
# COMPACT_ATOMS: atom_id res chain seq x y z
N MET A 1 7.57 -16.44 0.21
CA MET A 1 7.10 -16.09 1.57
C MET A 1 7.85 -16.81 2.69
N LEU A 2 7.81 -18.15 2.80
CA LEU A 2 8.41 -18.91 3.93
C LEU A 2 9.89 -18.59 4.22
N ARG A 3 10.71 -18.39 3.19
CA ARG A 3 12.11 -17.94 3.35
C ARG A 3 12.22 -16.58 4.04
N SER A 4 11.32 -15.65 3.71
CA SER A 4 11.28 -14.33 4.32
C SER A 4 10.87 -14.44 5.79
N LEU A 5 9.86 -15.27 6.11
CA LEU A 5 9.46 -15.53 7.50
C LEU A 5 10.63 -16.12 8.31
N ALA A 6 11.29 -17.17 7.79
CA ALA A 6 12.45 -17.78 8.43
C ALA A 6 13.59 -16.78 8.68
N PHE A 7 13.87 -15.92 7.69
CA PHE A 7 14.90 -14.88 7.80
C PHE A 7 14.54 -13.79 8.82
N GLN A 8 13.28 -13.36 8.85
CA GLN A 8 12.80 -12.38 9.81
C GLN A 8 12.87 -12.92 11.23
N LEU A 9 12.43 -14.16 11.47
CA LEU A 9 12.55 -14.81 12.79
C LEU A 9 13.99 -14.90 13.28
N TYR A 10 14.92 -15.26 12.38
CA TYR A 10 16.34 -15.22 12.68
C TYR A 10 16.80 -13.80 13.09
N LYS A 11 16.42 -12.77 12.32
CA LYS A 11 16.77 -11.37 12.62
C LYS A 11 16.19 -10.87 13.94
N PHE A 12 15.00 -11.32 14.32
CA PHE A 12 14.37 -10.97 15.59
C PHE A 12 14.97 -11.68 16.81
N GLY A 13 15.99 -12.53 16.61
CA GLY A 13 16.68 -13.17 17.73
C GLY A 13 15.86 -14.28 18.38
N PHE A 14 14.87 -14.84 17.69
CA PHE A 14 14.24 -16.13 18.06
C PHE A 14 15.21 -17.31 17.85
N ASP A 15 16.51 -17.05 17.96
CA ASP A 15 17.56 -17.94 17.54
C ASP A 15 17.84 -18.95 18.64
N SER A 16 17.33 -20.17 18.47
CA SER A 16 18.03 -21.32 19.04
C SER A 16 19.28 -21.53 18.16
N ALA A 17 20.39 -20.87 18.49
CA ALA A 17 21.63 -20.78 17.69
C ALA A 17 22.21 -22.09 17.10
N LYS A 18 21.64 -23.25 17.45
CA LYS A 18 21.96 -24.59 16.93
C LYS A 18 21.28 -24.91 15.58
N GLU A 19 20.06 -24.46 15.34
CA GLU A 19 19.25 -24.82 14.15
C GLU A 19 19.66 -24.10 12.84
N PRO A 20 19.91 -22.77 12.81
CA PRO A 20 20.28 -22.09 11.56
C PRO A 20 21.67 -22.46 11.08
N ASN A 21 22.60 -22.67 12.02
CA ASN A 21 23.97 -23.09 11.72
C ASN A 21 24.02 -24.50 11.15
N SER A 22 23.15 -25.42 11.60
CA SER A 22 23.06 -26.77 11.05
C SER A 22 22.44 -26.77 9.65
N LEU A 23 21.39 -25.96 9.42
CA LEU A 23 20.78 -25.79 8.10
C LEU A 23 21.79 -25.15 7.12
N PHE A 24 22.49 -24.11 7.53
CA PHE A 24 23.50 -23.44 6.71
C PHE A 24 24.66 -24.38 6.32
N ARG A 25 25.20 -25.13 7.29
CA ARG A 25 26.29 -26.09 7.07
C ARG A 25 25.86 -27.26 6.17
N SER A 26 24.65 -27.79 6.37
CA SER A 26 24.12 -28.90 5.55
C SER A 26 23.84 -28.49 4.10
N HIS A 27 23.70 -27.19 3.82
CA HIS A 27 23.48 -26.65 2.47
C HIS A 27 24.75 -26.00 1.90
N ARG A 28 25.88 -26.69 2.04
CA ARG A 28 27.21 -26.30 1.51
C ARG A 28 27.61 -24.87 1.91
N ASN A 29 27.39 -24.49 3.16
CA ASN A 29 27.63 -23.14 3.67
C ASN A 29 26.88 -22.07 2.85
N GLY A 30 25.61 -22.34 2.55
CA GLY A 30 24.73 -21.41 1.83
C GLY A 30 24.90 -21.37 0.31
N ARG A 31 25.67 -22.29 -0.28
CA ARG A 31 25.77 -22.40 -1.75
C ARG A 31 24.52 -23.02 -2.37
N ASP A 32 23.86 -23.91 -1.64
CA ASP A 32 22.63 -24.56 -2.10
C ASP A 32 21.43 -23.96 -1.37
N GLN A 33 20.30 -23.82 -2.07
CA GLN A 33 19.08 -23.33 -1.42
C GLN A 33 18.39 -24.47 -0.66
N PRO A 34 17.96 -24.24 0.61
CA PRO A 34 17.14 -25.20 1.31
C PRO A 34 15.79 -25.38 0.62
N GLY A 35 15.38 -26.64 0.54
CA GLY A 35 14.06 -27.03 0.05
C GLY A 35 12.94 -26.58 1.00
N ILE A 36 11.70 -26.61 0.51
CA ILE A 36 10.52 -26.13 1.23
C ILE A 36 10.33 -26.85 2.57
N LYS A 37 10.52 -28.18 2.62
CA LYS A 37 10.40 -28.97 3.85
C LYS A 37 11.42 -28.54 4.92
N ALA A 38 12.65 -28.27 4.52
CA ALA A 38 13.71 -27.85 5.44
C ALA A 38 13.41 -26.46 6.02
N LEU A 39 12.89 -25.56 5.19
CA LEU A 39 12.45 -24.23 5.61
C LEU A 39 11.26 -24.26 6.57
N PHE A 40 10.30 -25.16 6.35
CA PHE A 40 9.18 -25.33 7.27
C PHE A 40 9.66 -25.86 8.61
N ASN A 41 10.48 -26.92 8.62
CA ASN A 41 11.04 -27.47 9.85
C ASN A 41 11.79 -26.41 10.66
N TYR A 42 12.60 -25.61 9.97
CA TYR A 42 13.32 -24.49 10.58
C TYR A 42 12.36 -23.44 11.15
N PHE A 43 11.37 -23.00 10.37
CA PHE A 43 10.37 -22.05 10.83
C PHE A 43 9.62 -22.57 12.08
N TYR A 44 9.19 -23.83 12.07
CA TYR A 44 8.50 -24.45 13.21
C TYR A 44 9.40 -24.53 14.45
N ALA A 45 10.67 -24.89 14.29
CA ALA A 45 11.62 -24.93 15.41
C ALA A 45 11.77 -23.55 16.07
N MET A 46 11.85 -22.49 15.26
CA MET A 46 11.94 -21.10 15.75
C MET A 46 10.62 -20.62 16.39
N ALA A 47 9.48 -20.98 15.77
CA ALA A 47 8.15 -20.60 16.26
C ALA A 47 7.75 -21.32 17.55
N ARG A 48 8.36 -22.46 17.89
CA ARG A 48 8.14 -23.21 19.15
C ARG A 48 8.65 -22.49 20.39
N ILE A 49 9.53 -21.50 20.24
CA ILE A 49 10.01 -20.72 21.37
C ILE A 49 8.80 -20.01 21.99
N PRO A 50 8.52 -20.20 23.29
CA PRO A 50 7.28 -19.77 23.94
C PRO A 50 7.29 -18.27 24.25
N THR A 51 7.50 -17.47 23.21
CA THR A 51 7.57 -16.01 23.25
C THR A 51 6.50 -15.49 22.31
N LYS A 52 5.67 -14.57 22.80
CA LYS A 52 4.57 -14.01 22.02
C LYS A 52 5.05 -13.49 20.67
N MET A 53 4.48 -14.01 19.59
CA MET A 53 4.91 -13.74 18.22
C MET A 53 3.72 -13.26 17.39
N TYR A 54 3.98 -12.29 16.51
CA TYR A 54 3.01 -11.78 15.56
C TYR A 54 3.53 -12.02 14.14
N ILE A 55 2.72 -12.67 13.32
CA ILE A 55 3.02 -12.91 11.90
C ILE A 55 2.01 -12.12 11.08
N VAL A 56 2.50 -11.16 10.29
CA VAL A 56 1.67 -10.38 9.38
C VAL A 56 1.90 -10.90 7.96
N LEU A 57 0.82 -11.38 7.35
CA LEU A 57 0.76 -11.76 5.94
C LEU A 57 0.09 -10.62 5.17
N ASP A 58 0.92 -9.72 4.64
CA ASP A 58 0.42 -8.58 3.87
C ASP A 58 0.04 -8.99 2.45
N THR A 59 -1.03 -8.37 1.92
CA THR A 59 -1.55 -8.55 0.54
C THR A 59 -1.76 -10.00 0.13
N LEU A 60 -2.42 -10.79 0.97
CA LEU A 60 -2.66 -12.22 0.75
C LEU A 60 -3.49 -12.51 -0.52
N ASP A 61 -4.27 -11.54 -1.01
CA ASP A 61 -4.98 -11.64 -2.30
C ASP A 61 -4.04 -11.72 -3.52
N GLU A 62 -2.83 -11.18 -3.42
CA GLU A 62 -1.80 -11.24 -4.47
C GLU A 62 -0.97 -12.55 -4.43
N CYS A 63 -1.23 -13.43 -3.45
CA CYS A 63 -0.50 -14.67 -3.30
C CYS A 63 -0.92 -15.71 -4.35
N THR A 64 0.01 -16.10 -5.22
CA THR A 64 -0.23 -17.13 -6.26
C THR A 64 -0.41 -18.55 -5.70
N THR A 65 0.01 -18.78 -4.45
CA THR A 65 -0.10 -20.07 -3.73
C THR A 65 -0.99 -19.90 -2.48
N ARG A 66 -2.03 -19.05 -2.60
CA ARG A 66 -2.92 -18.67 -1.50
C ARG A 66 -3.59 -19.89 -0.86
N THR A 67 -4.06 -20.84 -1.66
CA THR A 67 -4.73 -22.04 -1.17
C THR A 67 -3.82 -22.83 -0.23
N GLU A 68 -2.60 -23.14 -0.66
CA GLU A 68 -1.62 -23.88 0.14
C GLU A 68 -1.25 -23.11 1.41
N LEU A 69 -1.11 -21.79 1.30
CA LEU A 69 -0.83 -20.90 2.42
C LEU A 69 -1.98 -20.92 3.45
N LEU A 70 -3.23 -20.81 3.01
CA LEU A 70 -4.40 -20.85 3.89
C LEU A 70 -4.54 -22.21 4.60
N TRP A 71 -4.30 -23.32 3.90
CA TRP A 71 -4.28 -24.65 4.50
C TRP A 71 -3.18 -24.80 5.54
N TRP A 72 -1.97 -24.31 5.24
CA TRP A 72 -0.88 -24.27 6.19
C TRP A 72 -1.26 -23.42 7.41
N THR A 73 -1.79 -22.23 7.20
CA THR A 73 -2.20 -21.31 8.28
C THR A 73 -3.24 -21.96 9.18
N ARG A 74 -4.27 -22.61 8.61
CA ARG A 74 -5.27 -23.36 9.37
C ARG A 74 -4.63 -24.41 10.27
N SER A 75 -3.69 -25.18 9.71
CA SER A 75 -2.99 -26.23 10.43
C SER A 75 -2.09 -25.66 11.54
N PHE A 76 -1.45 -24.52 11.25
CA PHE A 76 -0.57 -23.80 12.17
C PHE A 76 -1.33 -23.26 13.39
N VAL A 77 -2.43 -22.53 13.16
CA VAL A 77 -3.22 -21.90 14.24
C VAL A 77 -4.03 -22.90 15.06
N SER A 78 -4.36 -24.07 14.49
CA SER A 78 -5.09 -25.13 15.21
C SER A 78 -4.21 -25.92 16.18
N SER A 79 -2.89 -25.81 16.07
CA SER A 79 -1.95 -26.52 16.94
C SER A 79 -1.76 -25.76 18.26
N SER A 80 -2.02 -26.44 19.38
CA SER A 80 -1.78 -25.89 20.72
C SER A 80 -0.31 -25.53 20.97
N GLU A 81 0.60 -26.12 20.20
CA GLU A 81 2.04 -25.81 20.26
C GLU A 81 2.36 -24.36 19.86
N PHE A 82 1.50 -23.72 19.07
CA PHE A 82 1.70 -22.35 18.58
C PHE A 82 0.70 -21.35 19.14
N ALA A 83 0.09 -21.65 20.29
CA ALA A 83 -0.93 -20.79 20.90
C ALA A 83 -0.42 -19.36 21.26
N HIS A 84 0.89 -19.17 21.40
CA HIS A 84 1.53 -17.86 21.62
C HIS A 84 1.77 -17.07 20.32
N VAL A 85 1.48 -17.65 19.15
CA VAL A 85 1.65 -17.01 17.84
C VAL A 85 0.30 -16.48 17.36
N GLN A 86 0.24 -15.19 17.05
CA GLN A 86 -0.92 -14.54 16.46
C GLN A 86 -0.64 -14.23 15.00
N LEU A 87 -1.56 -14.62 14.11
CA LEU A 87 -1.45 -14.36 12.68
C LEU A 87 -2.48 -13.31 12.26
N ILE A 88 -2.01 -12.32 11.52
CA ILE A 88 -2.82 -11.29 10.89
C ILE A 88 -2.60 -11.40 9.39
N ALA A 89 -3.68 -11.52 8.62
CA ALA A 89 -3.61 -11.48 7.17
C ALA A 89 -4.41 -10.28 6.66
N THR A 90 -3.86 -9.55 5.71
CA THR A 90 -4.53 -8.45 5.03
C THR A 90 -4.75 -8.84 3.57
N GLY A 91 -5.76 -8.25 2.95
CA GLY A 91 -6.00 -8.42 1.52
C GLY A 91 -7.20 -7.61 1.07
N ARG A 92 -7.31 -7.43 -0.24
CA ARG A 92 -8.48 -6.76 -0.84
C ARG A 92 -9.72 -7.65 -0.74
N PRO A 93 -10.93 -7.09 -0.62
CA PRO A 93 -12.18 -7.83 -0.52
C PRO A 93 -12.63 -8.44 -1.86
N GLU A 94 -11.70 -9.10 -2.56
CA GLU A 94 -12.01 -9.82 -3.80
C GLU A 94 -12.83 -11.08 -3.49
N ALA A 95 -13.71 -11.49 -4.41
CA ALA A 95 -14.66 -12.57 -4.16
C ALA A 95 -14.00 -13.88 -3.67
N ALA A 96 -12.82 -14.21 -4.16
CA ALA A 96 -12.08 -15.38 -3.72
C ALA A 96 -11.46 -15.20 -2.32
N PHE A 97 -11.00 -13.97 -2.01
CA PHE A 97 -10.50 -13.60 -0.68
C PHE A 97 -11.62 -13.46 0.36
N LEU A 98 -12.87 -13.21 -0.01
CA LEU A 98 -13.97 -13.15 0.95
C LEU A 98 -14.49 -14.54 1.34
N ARG A 99 -14.29 -15.56 0.50
CA ARG A 99 -14.83 -16.91 0.71
C ARG A 99 -13.92 -17.81 1.55
N GLU A 100 -12.63 -17.77 1.29
CA GLU A 100 -11.68 -18.73 1.87
C GLU A 100 -11.27 -18.39 3.33
N PRO A 101 -10.88 -17.15 3.67
CA PRO A 101 -10.38 -16.78 5.00
C PRO A 101 -11.37 -16.99 6.16
N PRO A 102 -12.68 -16.66 6.07
CA PRO A 102 -13.60 -16.92 7.18
C PRO A 102 -13.66 -18.39 7.60
N SER A 103 -13.50 -19.33 6.64
CA SER A 103 -13.46 -20.77 6.93
C SER A 103 -12.18 -21.21 7.66
N VAL A 104 -11.10 -20.42 7.55
CA VAL A 104 -9.78 -20.71 8.12
C VAL A 104 -9.58 -20.02 9.46
N PHE A 105 -9.99 -18.75 9.55
CA PHE A 105 -9.77 -17.89 10.71
C PHE A 105 -10.99 -17.81 11.63
N GLY A 106 -12.18 -18.16 11.15
CA GLY A 106 -13.45 -17.93 11.83
C GLY A 106 -13.99 -16.52 11.55
N GLU A 107 -15.31 -16.43 11.34
CA GLU A 107 -15.97 -15.17 10.99
C GLU A 107 -15.73 -14.05 12.00
N SER A 108 -15.70 -14.36 13.30
CA SER A 108 -15.45 -13.39 14.37
C SER A 108 -14.04 -12.79 14.34
N ASN A 109 -13.10 -13.41 13.62
CA ASN A 109 -11.72 -12.95 13.48
C ASN A 109 -11.48 -12.23 12.14
N CYS A 110 -12.51 -12.11 11.29
CA CYS A 110 -12.45 -11.38 10.05
C CYS A 110 -13.01 -9.98 10.24
N VAL A 111 -12.15 -8.97 10.09
CA VAL A 111 -12.54 -7.56 10.16
C VAL A 111 -12.55 -6.98 8.75
N SER A 112 -13.73 -6.61 8.26
CA SER A 112 -13.84 -5.83 7.03
C SER A 112 -13.66 -4.36 7.37
N LEU A 113 -12.87 -3.67 6.56
CA LEU A 113 -12.81 -2.21 6.64
C LEU A 113 -14.02 -1.64 5.89
N ASP A 114 -14.72 -0.72 6.52
CA ASP A 114 -15.85 -0.01 5.96
C ASP A 114 -15.35 1.01 4.95
N LYS A 115 -15.82 0.89 3.71
CA LYS A 115 -15.34 1.69 2.59
C LYS A 115 -15.82 3.14 2.70
N GLU A 116 -17.06 3.34 3.12
CA GLU A 116 -17.66 4.64 3.33
C GLU A 116 -16.92 5.42 4.43
N CYS A 117 -16.54 4.74 5.52
CA CYS A 117 -15.67 5.31 6.55
C CYS A 117 -14.29 5.68 5.99
N ILE A 118 -13.65 4.80 5.20
CA ILE A 118 -12.36 5.10 4.57
C ILE A 118 -12.48 6.31 3.63
N ASP A 119 -13.52 6.39 2.82
CA ASP A 119 -13.72 7.51 1.89
C ASP A 119 -13.95 8.83 2.64
N ALA A 120 -14.64 8.79 3.79
CA ALA A 120 -14.78 9.94 4.67
C ALA A 120 -13.44 10.37 5.30
N ASP A 121 -12.60 9.42 5.71
CA ASP A 121 -11.26 9.70 6.21
C ASP A 121 -10.35 10.29 5.12
N ILE A 122 -10.45 9.79 3.89
CA ILE A 122 -9.71 10.34 2.74
C ILE A 122 -10.15 11.79 2.46
N ARG A 123 -11.46 12.06 2.50
CA ARG A 123 -11.98 13.42 2.34
C ARG A 123 -11.47 14.35 3.43
N SER A 124 -11.46 13.89 4.67
CA SER A 124 -10.92 14.65 5.81
C SER A 124 -9.42 14.93 5.64
N TYR A 125 -8.65 13.93 5.24
CA TYR A 125 -7.23 14.08 4.90
C TYR A 125 -6.99 15.13 3.81
N ILE A 126 -7.81 15.13 2.76
CA ILE A 126 -7.71 16.11 1.67
C ILE A 126 -7.95 17.52 2.20
N ILE A 127 -9.01 17.73 2.97
CA ILE A 127 -9.34 19.04 3.54
C ILE A 127 -8.20 19.54 4.43
N SER A 128 -7.72 18.73 5.38
CA SER A 128 -6.60 19.10 6.25
C SER A 128 -5.35 19.45 5.45
N ARG A 129 -5.03 18.69 4.38
CA ARG A 129 -3.88 19.00 3.52
C ARG A 129 -4.00 20.32 2.79
N LEU A 130 -5.20 20.70 2.34
CA LEU A 130 -5.42 21.98 1.66
C LEU A 130 -5.29 23.17 2.61
N GLU A 131 -5.66 23.00 3.88
CA GLU A 131 -5.59 24.04 4.90
C GLU A 131 -4.16 24.22 5.46
N GLU A 132 -3.46 23.11 5.69
CA GLU A 132 -2.17 23.11 6.39
C GLU A 132 -0.96 23.28 5.47
N SER A 133 -1.04 22.88 4.19
CA SER A 133 0.09 22.98 3.26
C SER A 133 0.39 24.45 2.90
N PRO A 134 1.64 24.93 3.14
CA PRO A 134 2.05 26.27 2.73
C PRO A 134 1.90 26.50 1.22
N GLU A 135 2.04 25.46 0.41
CA GLU A 135 1.90 25.49 -1.05
C GLU A 135 0.45 25.76 -1.46
N PHE A 136 -0.52 25.12 -0.80
CA PHE A 136 -1.95 25.37 -1.05
C PHE A 136 -2.42 26.70 -0.46
N GLN A 137 -1.82 27.18 0.63
CA GLN A 137 -2.10 28.54 1.15
C GLN A 137 -1.71 29.63 0.14
N LYS A 138 -0.68 29.42 -0.69
CA LYS A 138 -0.34 30.34 -1.81
C LYS A 138 -1.48 30.46 -2.84
N TRP A 139 -2.43 29.53 -2.85
CA TRP A 139 -3.60 29.50 -3.72
C TRP A 139 -4.87 30.09 -3.09
N ALA A 140 -4.76 30.82 -1.97
CA ALA A 140 -5.91 31.51 -1.36
C ALA A 140 -6.67 32.44 -2.35
N SER A 141 -6.01 32.95 -3.39
CA SER A 141 -6.67 33.73 -4.46
C SER A 141 -7.46 32.90 -5.48
N PHE A 142 -7.37 31.56 -5.42
CA PHE A 142 -8.05 30.59 -6.28
C PHE A 142 -8.99 29.68 -5.48
N LEU A 143 -9.76 30.27 -4.55
CA LEU A 143 -10.74 29.59 -3.71
C LEU A 143 -11.67 28.64 -4.48
N SER A 144 -12.14 29.05 -5.67
CA SER A 144 -13.02 28.20 -6.49
C SER A 144 -12.38 26.89 -6.94
N VAL A 145 -11.05 26.86 -7.11
CA VAL A 145 -10.32 25.64 -7.45
C VAL A 145 -10.09 24.79 -6.21
N LEU A 146 -9.69 25.40 -5.09
CA LEU A 146 -9.48 24.69 -3.83
C LEU A 146 -10.78 24.02 -3.34
N GLN A 147 -11.94 24.67 -3.52
CA GLN A 147 -13.25 24.13 -3.17
C GLN A 147 -13.66 22.91 -4.01
N GLN A 148 -13.12 22.74 -5.22
CA GLN A 148 -13.44 21.59 -6.08
C GLN A 148 -12.61 20.35 -5.74
N ILE A 149 -11.43 20.52 -5.11
CA ILE A 149 -10.49 19.42 -4.85
C ILE A 149 -11.10 18.33 -3.94
N PRO A 150 -11.78 18.64 -2.82
CA PRO A 150 -12.40 17.63 -1.97
C PRO A 150 -13.48 16.82 -2.68
N ASP A 151 -14.23 17.42 -3.60
CA ASP A 151 -15.27 16.71 -4.35
C ASP A 151 -14.67 15.82 -5.44
N GLU A 152 -13.68 16.31 -6.18
CA GLU A 152 -13.08 15.57 -7.28
C GLU A 152 -12.13 14.46 -6.83
N ILE A 153 -11.34 14.71 -5.77
CA ILE A 153 -10.39 13.73 -5.24
C ILE A 153 -11.02 12.93 -4.09
N GLY A 154 -11.84 13.56 -3.25
CA GLY A 154 -12.46 12.88 -2.11
C GLY A 154 -13.73 12.11 -2.47
N GLY A 155 -14.39 12.40 -3.60
CA GLY A 155 -15.55 11.66 -4.07
C GLY A 155 -15.25 10.43 -4.94
N ARG A 156 -13.99 10.24 -5.35
CA ARG A 156 -13.54 9.15 -6.24
C ARG A 156 -12.54 8.14 -5.66
N PRO A 157 -12.09 8.20 -4.40
CA PRO A 157 -10.96 7.39 -4.00
C PRO A 157 -11.30 5.90 -3.98
N ASP A 158 -12.56 5.49 -3.84
CA ASP A 158 -12.95 4.07 -3.83
C ASP A 158 -12.15 3.27 -2.77
N GLY A 159 -11.84 3.90 -1.63
CA GLY A 159 -10.94 3.39 -0.60
C GLY A 159 -9.43 3.57 -0.87
N MET A 160 -9.03 4.18 -1.97
CA MET A 160 -7.62 4.33 -2.39
C MET A 160 -6.96 5.59 -1.83
N PHE A 161 -6.59 5.56 -0.55
CA PHE A 161 -5.89 6.67 0.11
C PHE A 161 -4.61 7.11 -0.63
N ARG A 162 -3.84 6.14 -1.14
CA ARG A 162 -2.61 6.42 -1.91
C ARG A 162 -2.88 7.18 -3.21
N TRP A 163 -4.02 6.94 -3.85
CA TRP A 163 -4.40 7.69 -5.06
C TRP A 163 -4.67 9.15 -4.71
N ALA A 164 -5.47 9.41 -3.67
CA ALA A 164 -5.77 10.77 -3.21
C ALA A 164 -4.50 11.53 -2.81
N ALA A 165 -3.63 10.91 -2.00
CA ALA A 165 -2.34 11.49 -1.61
C ALA A 165 -1.44 11.77 -2.83
N TYR A 166 -1.41 10.87 -3.82
CA TYR A 166 -0.66 11.08 -5.05
C TYR A 166 -1.18 12.28 -5.87
N GLN A 167 -2.51 12.42 -6.00
CA GLN A 167 -3.10 13.57 -6.69
C GLN A 167 -2.74 14.89 -5.99
N LEU A 168 -2.84 14.94 -4.66
CA LEU A 168 -2.47 16.12 -3.88
C LEU A 168 -1.00 16.49 -4.03
N ASN A 169 -0.09 15.51 -3.92
CA ASN A 169 1.35 15.76 -4.07
C ASN A 169 1.68 16.29 -5.47
N ASN A 170 1.01 15.80 -6.53
CA ASN A 170 1.21 16.33 -7.88
C ASN A 170 0.69 17.76 -8.02
N LEU A 171 -0.47 18.06 -7.43
CA LEU A 171 -1.02 19.40 -7.42
C LEU A 171 -0.06 20.36 -6.71
N GLU A 172 0.46 19.97 -5.54
CA GLU A 172 1.44 20.70 -4.75
C GLU A 172 2.77 20.92 -5.49
N ALA A 173 3.31 19.89 -6.14
CA ALA A 173 4.55 19.97 -6.92
C ALA A 173 4.43 20.90 -8.14
N CYS A 174 3.26 20.96 -8.77
CA CYS A 174 2.99 21.95 -9.82
C CYS A 174 3.13 23.41 -9.30
N LEU A 175 3.09 23.62 -7.98
CA LEU A 175 3.20 24.92 -7.32
C LEU A 175 4.64 25.23 -6.90
N GLY A 176 5.41 24.20 -6.53
CA GLY A 176 6.80 24.31 -6.05
C GLY A 176 7.85 24.61 -7.13
N CYS A 177 7.51 24.58 -8.43
CA CYS A 177 8.44 24.97 -9.49
C CYS A 177 8.68 26.50 -9.47
N GLU A 178 9.61 26.94 -8.62
CA GLU A 178 10.15 28.30 -8.47
C GLU A 178 10.93 28.83 -9.70
N GLY A 179 10.89 28.18 -10.86
CA GLY A 179 11.63 28.61 -12.06
C GLY A 179 11.11 29.90 -12.74
N TYR A 180 10.19 30.66 -12.14
CA TYR A 180 9.57 31.83 -12.79
C TYR A 180 9.35 33.03 -11.85
N ARG A 181 10.07 33.12 -10.72
CA ARG A 181 10.04 34.31 -9.85
C ARG A 181 10.91 35.47 -10.35
N SER A 182 11.73 35.27 -11.38
CA SER A 182 12.62 36.30 -11.93
C SER A 182 12.38 36.53 -13.42
N ARG A 183 11.18 37.01 -13.77
CA ARG A 183 10.96 37.82 -14.97
C ARG A 183 9.63 38.52 -14.85
N SER A 184 9.71 39.78 -14.45
CA SER A 184 8.68 40.79 -14.63
C SER A 184 8.05 40.63 -16.02
N GLN A 185 6.72 40.54 -16.06
CA GLN A 185 5.87 40.33 -17.26
C GLN A 185 5.76 38.89 -17.78
N ILE A 186 4.99 38.04 -17.10
CA ILE A 186 4.31 36.91 -17.76
C ILE A 186 2.89 36.78 -17.23
N HIS A 187 1.93 36.92 -18.14
CA HIS A 187 0.50 36.80 -17.87
C HIS A 187 0.14 35.49 -17.12
N PRO A 188 -0.65 35.57 -16.03
CA PRO A 188 -1.08 34.42 -15.21
C PRO A 188 -2.13 33.49 -15.88
N THR A 189 -2.34 33.60 -17.20
CA THR A 189 -3.33 32.81 -17.96
C THR A 189 -2.81 31.44 -18.41
N ARG A 190 -1.49 31.27 -18.60
CA ARG A 190 -0.95 30.06 -19.26
C ARG A 190 -0.87 28.80 -18.38
N ARG A 191 -0.90 28.94 -17.05
CA ARG A 191 -0.87 27.80 -16.09
C ARG A 191 -2.19 27.57 -15.38
N LYS A 192 -3.01 28.62 -15.17
CA LYS A 192 -4.43 28.46 -14.83
C LYS A 192 -5.12 27.57 -15.86
N GLY A 193 -4.85 27.79 -17.14
CA GLY A 193 -5.34 26.92 -18.21
C GLY A 193 -4.83 25.48 -18.16
N LYS A 194 -3.61 25.22 -17.66
CA LYS A 194 -3.09 23.86 -17.50
C LYS A 194 -3.65 23.14 -16.27
N ALA A 195 -3.79 23.83 -15.14
CA ALA A 195 -4.41 23.27 -13.94
C ALA A 195 -5.91 23.06 -14.14
N ILE A 196 -6.62 24.01 -14.76
CA ILE A 196 -8.03 23.87 -15.14
C ILE A 196 -8.18 22.77 -16.18
N ARG A 197 -7.31 22.67 -17.19
CA ARG A 197 -7.32 21.52 -18.12
C ARG A 197 -7.07 20.21 -17.40
N LEU A 198 -6.05 20.12 -16.54
CA LEU A 198 -5.75 18.91 -15.80
C LEU A 198 -6.94 18.50 -14.93
N LEU A 199 -7.56 19.45 -14.22
CA LEU A 199 -8.78 19.23 -13.45
C LEU A 199 -9.94 18.80 -14.37
N GLN A 200 -10.27 19.53 -15.43
CA GLN A 200 -11.31 19.16 -16.41
C GLN A 200 -11.05 17.78 -17.06
N PHE A 201 -9.79 17.42 -17.30
CA PHE A 201 -9.40 16.12 -17.85
C PHE A 201 -9.52 15.00 -16.81
N LEU A 202 -9.10 15.22 -15.57
CA LEU A 202 -9.27 14.28 -14.45
C LEU A 202 -10.75 14.10 -14.10
N VAL A 203 -11.56 15.17 -14.18
CA VAL A 203 -12.99 15.19 -13.94
C VAL A 203 -13.73 14.29 -14.94
N HIS A 204 -13.32 14.27 -16.22
CA HIS A 204 -14.06 13.58 -17.28
C HIS A 204 -13.41 12.27 -17.80
N ALA A 205 -12.27 11.84 -17.26
CA ALA A 205 -11.63 10.59 -17.68
C ALA A 205 -12.28 9.36 -17.03
N LYS A 206 -12.77 8.41 -17.84
CA LYS A 206 -13.37 7.13 -17.38
C LYS A 206 -12.37 6.10 -16.84
N ARG A 207 -11.06 6.37 -16.95
CA ARG A 207 -9.96 5.49 -16.51
C ARG A 207 -8.70 6.31 -16.21
N PRO A 208 -7.78 5.82 -15.36
CA PRO A 208 -6.49 6.47 -15.13
C PRO A 208 -5.69 6.59 -16.44
N LEU A 209 -5.17 7.78 -16.72
CA LEU A 209 -4.45 8.07 -17.97
C LEU A 209 -2.94 7.84 -17.82
N THR A 210 -2.30 7.55 -18.95
CA THR A 210 -0.84 7.44 -19.05
C THR A 210 -0.19 8.81 -19.25
N LEU A 211 1.06 8.98 -18.78
CA LEU A 211 1.81 10.24 -18.88
C LEU A 211 1.81 10.90 -20.29
N PRO A 212 1.84 10.16 -21.41
CA PRO A 212 1.74 10.75 -22.75
C PRO A 212 0.37 11.37 -23.07
N GLU A 213 -0.72 10.83 -22.50
CA GLU A 213 -2.08 11.35 -22.71
C GLU A 213 -2.30 12.67 -21.95
N ALA A 214 -1.56 12.90 -20.86
CA ALA A 214 -1.61 14.13 -20.07
C ALA A 214 -0.72 15.27 -20.63
N GLY A 215 0.29 14.92 -21.43
CA GLY A 215 1.21 15.86 -22.07
C GLY A 215 0.76 16.23 -23.48
N GLY A 216 -0.07 17.26 -23.63
CA GLY A 216 -0.48 17.76 -24.94
C GLY A 216 0.71 18.07 -25.85
N ARG A 217 0.72 17.50 -27.07
CA ARG A 217 1.73 17.75 -28.11
C ARG A 217 1.87 19.25 -28.35
N ASP A 218 3.06 19.78 -28.09
CA ASP A 218 3.45 21.14 -28.44
C ASP A 218 3.75 21.16 -29.95
N ASN A 219 2.71 21.28 -30.78
CA ASN A 219 2.87 21.57 -32.21
C ASN A 219 3.37 23.00 -32.35
N ARG A 220 4.69 23.18 -32.54
CA ARG A 220 5.22 24.39 -33.15
C ARG A 220 5.40 24.14 -34.65
N PRO A 221 4.91 25.01 -35.54
CA PRO A 221 5.35 25.02 -36.92
C PRO A 221 6.76 25.64 -36.99
N ASP A 222 7.56 25.09 -37.91
CA ASP A 222 8.90 25.57 -38.29
C ASP A 222 8.89 27.02 -38.81
#